data_AF-A0A3D4E652-F1
#
_entry.id   AF-A0A3D4E652-F1
#
_cell.length_a   1.000
_cell.length_b   1.000
_cell.length_c   1.000
_cell.angle_alpha   90.00
_cell.angle_beta   90.00
_cell.angle_gamma   90.00
#
_symmetry.space_group_name_H-M   'P 1'
#
loop_
_entity.id
_entity.type
_entity.pdbx_description
1 polymer ?
#
loop_
_entity_poly.entity_id
_entity_poly.type
_entity_poly.pdbx_seq_one_letter_code
_entity_poly.pdbx_strand_id
1 'polypeptide(L)'
;GLYVTLFAVGHTVTLLLGVLAEITISSYVIDAIIGFSVVYKALDNLGAFQRWFGYQPNTKAATLIFGLLHGFGLATKIQEYEISPDGLIPNLIAFNVGVEIGQLMALSAILILMGFWRQTPSFWRHAYTANVAMMSAGFLLMGYQISGLFLTA
;
A
#
# COMPACT_ATOMS: atom_id res chain seq x y z
N GLY A 1 -8.56 -12.34 -2.86
CA GLY A 1 -9.78 -11.66 -3.31
C GLY A 1 -10.09 -10.47 -2.42
N LEU A 2 -10.85 -10.68 -1.34
CA LEU A 2 -11.44 -9.60 -0.53
C LEU A 2 -10.50 -8.45 -0.13
N TYR A 3 -9.29 -8.74 0.38
CA TYR A 3 -8.34 -7.70 0.77
C TYR A 3 -7.88 -6.81 -0.39
N VAL A 4 -7.66 -7.42 -1.57
CA VAL A 4 -7.28 -6.67 -2.77
C VAL A 4 -8.42 -5.79 -3.23
N THR A 5 -9.65 -6.31 -3.22
CA THR A 5 -10.84 -5.51 -3.55
C THR A 5 -11.03 -4.35 -2.57
N LEU A 6 -10.89 -4.56 -1.25
CA LEU A 6 -11.00 -3.50 -0.25
C LEU A 6 -9.94 -2.41 -0.45
N PHE A 7 -8.69 -2.82 -0.71
CA PHE A 7 -7.61 -1.88 -0.99
C PHE A 7 -7.89 -1.10 -2.28
N ALA A 8 -8.24 -1.79 -3.37
CA ALA A 8 -8.52 -1.19 -4.67
C ALA A 8 -9.69 -0.21 -4.61
N VAL A 9 -10.77 -0.56 -3.92
CA VAL A 9 -11.92 0.34 -3.72
C VAL A 9 -11.50 1.60 -2.97
N GLY A 10 -10.81 1.47 -1.83
CA GLY A 10 -10.35 2.64 -1.07
C GLY A 10 -9.39 3.52 -1.88
N HIS A 11 -8.45 2.88 -2.57
CA HIS A 11 -7.48 3.55 -3.43
C HIS A 11 -8.14 4.33 -4.56
N THR A 12 -9.03 3.69 -5.32
CA THR A 12 -9.72 4.33 -6.45
C THR A 12 -10.58 5.51 -5.99
N VAL A 13 -11.28 5.38 -4.86
CA VAL A 13 -12.13 6.47 -4.31
C VAL A 13 -11.29 7.71 -4.03
N THR A 14 -10.15 7.55 -3.36
CA THR A 14 -9.30 8.68 -2.94
C THR A 14 -8.41 9.21 -4.05
N LEU A 15 -8.03 8.37 -5.01
CA LEU A 15 -7.39 8.80 -6.24
C LEU A 15 -8.30 9.74 -7.04
N LEU A 16 -9.53 9.30 -7.32
CA LEU A 16 -10.50 10.09 -8.08
C LEU A 16 -10.86 11.37 -7.32
N LEU A 17 -11.15 11.26 -6.01
CA LEU A 17 -11.46 12.42 -5.19
C LEU A 17 -10.27 13.39 -5.12
N GLY A 18 -9.04 12.89 -4.95
CA GLY A 18 -7.84 13.71 -4.91
C GLY A 18 -7.65 14.50 -6.20
N VAL A 19 -7.77 13.84 -7.36
CA VAL A 19 -7.63 14.48 -8.67
C VAL A 19 -8.78 15.44 -8.98
N LEU A 20 -10.03 15.04 -8.74
CA LEU A 20 -11.22 15.84 -9.10
C LEU A 20 -11.44 17.05 -8.17
N ALA A 21 -11.05 16.93 -6.90
CA ALA A 21 -11.16 18.02 -5.93
C ALA A 21 -9.85 18.81 -5.77
N GLU A 22 -8.84 18.52 -6.60
CA GLU A 22 -7.51 19.18 -6.58
C GLU A 22 -6.87 19.16 -5.18
N ILE A 23 -7.08 18.07 -4.43
CA ILE A 23 -6.51 17.91 -3.10
C ILE A 23 -5.05 17.52 -3.27
N THR A 24 -4.18 18.43 -2.85
CA THR A 24 -2.73 18.23 -2.77
C THR A 24 -2.33 17.88 -1.34
N ILE A 25 -1.66 16.75 -1.16
CA ILE A 25 -1.06 16.36 0.12
C ILE A 25 0.44 16.23 -0.11
N SER A 26 1.26 16.58 0.89
CA SER A 26 2.72 16.39 0.77
C SER A 26 3.05 14.93 0.41
N SER A 27 3.80 14.74 -0.69
CA SER A 27 4.23 13.40 -1.12
C SER A 27 5.11 12.71 -0.07
N TYR A 28 5.89 13.47 0.70
CA TYR A 28 6.63 12.95 1.85
C TYR A 28 5.70 12.31 2.90
N VAL A 29 4.57 12.95 3.20
CA VAL A 29 3.61 12.45 4.20
C VAL A 29 2.95 11.16 3.70
N ILE A 30 2.50 11.13 2.44
CA ILE A 30 1.87 9.93 1.89
C ILE A 30 2.87 8.77 1.80
N ASP A 31 4.07 9.01 1.29
CA ASP A 31 5.08 7.95 1.17
C ASP A 31 5.53 7.42 2.54
N ALA A 32 5.56 8.26 3.57
CA ALA A 32 5.76 7.82 4.95
C ALA A 32 4.64 6.90 5.43
N ILE A 33 3.37 7.24 5.13
CA ILE A 33 2.21 6.39 5.44
C ILE A 33 2.27 5.07 4.67
N ILE A 34 2.74 5.07 3.42
CA ILE A 34 2.96 3.85 2.64
C ILE A 34 3.99 2.97 3.36
N GLY A 35 5.15 3.52 3.75
CA GLY A 35 6.16 2.81 4.54
C GLY A 35 5.60 2.24 5.84
N PHE A 36 4.80 3.04 6.56
CA PHE A 36 4.12 2.60 7.78
C PHE A 36 3.14 1.44 7.52
N SER A 37 2.39 1.45 6.42
CA SER A 37 1.47 0.36 6.09
C SER A 37 2.20 -0.97 5.85
N VAL A 38 3.41 -0.94 5.30
CA VAL A 38 4.29 -2.12 5.14
C VAL A 38 4.73 -2.65 6.51
N VAL A 39 5.17 -1.76 7.40
CA VAL A 39 5.52 -2.12 8.79
C VAL A 39 4.33 -2.78 9.50
N TYR A 40 3.16 -2.13 9.44
CA TYR A 40 1.94 -2.66 10.02
C TYR A 40 1.65 -4.07 9.50
N LYS A 41 1.73 -4.28 8.18
CA LYS A 41 1.38 -5.58 7.59
C LYS A 41 2.41 -6.66 7.91
N ALA A 42 3.69 -6.31 8.02
CA ALA A 42 4.72 -7.24 8.47
C ALA A 42 4.49 -7.66 9.94
N LEU A 43 4.14 -6.72 10.82
CA LEU A 43 3.78 -7.02 12.22
C LEU A 43 2.54 -7.91 12.33
N ASP A 44 1.51 -7.62 11.53
CA ASP A 44 0.30 -8.43 11.41
C ASP A 44 0.62 -9.87 10.98
N ASN A 45 1.44 -10.04 9.93
CA ASN A 45 1.87 -11.35 9.44
C ASN A 45 2.70 -12.15 10.46
N LEU A 46 3.44 -11.46 11.33
CA LEU A 46 4.22 -12.08 12.40
C LEU A 46 3.37 -12.39 13.65
N GLY A 47 2.09 -12.00 13.68
CA GLY A 47 1.22 -12.15 14.85
C GLY A 47 1.65 -11.26 16.03
N ALA A 48 2.38 -10.18 15.76
CA ALA A 48 2.95 -9.33 16.80
C ALA A 48 1.87 -8.63 17.64
N PHE A 49 0.78 -8.16 17.02
CA PHE A 49 -0.29 -7.44 17.73
C PHE A 49 -0.95 -8.31 18.80
N GLN A 50 -1.34 -9.53 18.47
CA GLN A 50 -1.89 -10.47 19.44
C GLN A 50 -0.88 -10.81 20.55
N ARG A 51 0.41 -10.95 20.23
CA ARG A 51 1.46 -11.31 21.21
C ARG A 51 1.84 -10.17 22.14
N TRP A 52 1.83 -8.94 21.67
CA TRP A 52 2.24 -7.76 22.44
C TRP A 52 1.09 -7.10 23.18
N PHE A 53 -0.11 -7.06 22.58
CA PHE A 53 -1.25 -6.31 23.11
C PHE A 53 -2.46 -7.19 23.44
N GLY A 54 -2.41 -8.50 23.16
CA GLY A 54 -3.54 -9.41 23.39
C GLY A 54 -4.74 -9.19 22.46
N TYR A 55 -4.60 -8.31 21.46
CA TYR A 55 -5.67 -7.89 20.57
C TYR A 55 -5.17 -7.84 19.12
N GLN A 56 -5.96 -8.39 18.19
CA GLN A 56 -5.72 -8.29 16.76
C GLN A 56 -6.60 -7.20 16.15
N PRO A 57 -6.03 -6.12 15.60
CA PRO A 57 -6.81 -5.11 14.89
C PRO A 57 -7.55 -5.71 13.69
N ASN A 58 -8.67 -5.09 13.31
CA ASN A 58 -9.44 -5.54 12.15
C ASN A 58 -8.64 -5.30 10.86
N THR A 59 -8.02 -6.35 10.36
CA THR A 59 -7.17 -6.33 9.16
C THR A 59 -7.91 -5.85 7.92
N LYS A 60 -9.21 -6.13 7.80
CA LYS A 60 -10.03 -5.67 6.66
C LYS A 60 -10.20 -4.15 6.69
N ALA A 61 -10.49 -3.60 7.88
CA ALA A 61 -10.60 -2.16 8.06
C ALA A 61 -9.25 -1.47 7.82
N ALA A 62 -8.15 -2.04 8.34
CA ALA A 62 -6.81 -1.52 8.09
C ALA A 62 -6.47 -1.50 6.59
N THR A 63 -6.77 -2.58 5.85
CA THR A 63 -6.54 -2.63 4.40
C THR A 63 -7.34 -1.58 3.63
N LEU A 64 -8.59 -1.35 4.00
CA LEU A 64 -9.40 -0.28 3.41
C LEU A 64 -8.82 1.11 3.70
N ILE A 65 -8.44 1.36 4.97
CA ILE A 65 -7.85 2.64 5.39
C ILE A 65 -6.53 2.90 4.66
N PHE A 66 -5.66 1.91 4.55
CA PHE A 66 -4.43 2.07 3.78
C PHE A 66 -4.71 2.31 2.30
N GLY A 67 -5.68 1.60 1.72
CA GLY A 67 -6.14 1.89 0.35
C GLY A 67 -6.53 3.36 0.17
N LEU A 68 -7.38 3.88 1.07
CA LEU A 68 -7.78 5.29 1.07
C LEU A 68 -6.58 6.25 1.17
N LEU A 69 -5.61 5.98 2.03
CA LEU A 69 -4.45 6.87 2.16
C LEU A 69 -3.50 6.78 0.96
N HIS A 70 -3.36 5.59 0.37
CA HIS A 70 -2.47 5.36 -0.77
C HIS A 70 -2.97 6.05 -2.05
N GLY A 71 -4.28 6.10 -2.28
CA GLY A 71 -4.85 6.74 -3.48
C GLY A 71 -4.50 8.23 -3.60
N PHE A 72 -4.39 8.93 -2.46
CA PHE A 72 -3.94 10.32 -2.44
C PHE A 72 -2.47 10.52 -2.89
N GLY A 73 -1.61 9.53 -2.67
CA GLY A 73 -0.20 9.62 -3.06
C GLY A 73 -0.05 9.70 -4.57
N LEU A 74 -0.77 8.83 -5.27
CA LEU A 74 -0.81 8.87 -6.72
C LEU A 74 -1.55 10.11 -7.25
N ALA A 75 -2.66 10.51 -6.62
CA ALA A 75 -3.37 11.74 -7.01
C ALA A 75 -2.46 12.96 -6.98
N THR A 76 -1.67 13.10 -5.91
CA THR A 76 -0.68 14.18 -5.75
C THR A 76 0.35 14.12 -6.88
N LYS A 77 0.87 12.94 -7.21
CA LYS A 77 1.84 12.78 -8.31
C LYS A 77 1.26 13.13 -9.68
N ILE A 78 0.01 12.74 -9.97
CA ILE A 78 -0.67 13.10 -11.22
C ILE A 78 -0.81 14.61 -11.35
N GLN A 79 -1.12 15.30 -10.25
CA GLN A 79 -1.21 16.77 -10.22
C GLN A 79 0.18 17.42 -10.38
N GLU A 80 1.22 16.88 -9.75
CA GLU A 80 2.61 17.34 -9.92
C GLU A 80 3.10 17.20 -11.38
N TYR A 81 2.60 16.21 -12.13
CA TYR A 81 2.97 15.99 -13.53
C TYR A 81 2.18 16.84 -14.54
N GLU A 82 1.30 17.74 -14.09
CA GLU A 82 0.49 18.64 -14.94
C GLU A 82 -0.15 17.94 -16.16
N ILE A 83 -0.72 16.74 -15.94
CA ILE A 83 -1.35 15.97 -17.03
C ILE A 83 -2.49 16.79 -17.63
N SER A 84 -2.50 16.89 -18.97
CA SER A 84 -3.54 17.61 -19.72
C SER A 84 -4.95 17.20 -19.25
N PRO A 85 -5.85 18.17 -18.98
CA PRO A 85 -7.23 17.89 -18.62
C PRO A 85 -8.00 17.12 -19.71
N ASP A 86 -7.55 17.23 -20.96
CA ASP A 86 -8.17 16.55 -22.09
C ASP A 86 -8.04 15.03 -21.97
N GLY A 87 -9.17 14.37 -21.80
CA GLY A 87 -9.23 12.91 -21.63
C GLY A 87 -8.86 12.41 -20.24
N LEU A 88 -8.78 13.30 -19.23
CA LEU A 88 -8.44 12.93 -17.84
C LEU A 88 -9.33 11.80 -17.30
N ILE A 89 -10.65 11.90 -17.44
CA ILE A 89 -11.58 10.87 -16.95
C ILE A 89 -11.36 9.51 -17.62
N PRO A 90 -11.35 9.38 -18.97
CA PRO A 90 -10.95 8.14 -19.65
C PRO A 90 -9.60 7.59 -19.19
N ASN A 91 -8.59 8.45 -19.03
CA ASN A 91 -7.26 8.06 -18.59
C ASN A 91 -7.26 7.52 -17.15
N LEU A 92 -8.01 8.15 -16.24
CA LEU A 92 -8.16 7.68 -14.85
C LEU A 92 -8.89 6.34 -14.78
N ILE A 93 -9.90 6.12 -15.62
CA ILE A 93 -10.59 4.83 -15.71
C ILE A 93 -9.64 3.76 -16.22
N ALA A 94 -8.93 4.01 -17.34
CA ALA A 94 -7.97 3.08 -17.91
C ALA A 94 -6.83 2.76 -16.93
N PHE A 95 -6.33 3.77 -16.22
CA PHE A 95 -5.34 3.61 -15.17
C PHE A 95 -5.83 2.70 -14.04
N ASN A 96 -7.04 2.96 -13.50
CA ASN A 96 -7.60 2.14 -12.42
C ASN A 96 -7.83 0.69 -12.84
N VAL A 97 -8.35 0.47 -14.06
CA VAL A 97 -8.50 -0.88 -14.61
C VAL A 97 -7.14 -1.56 -14.75
N GLY A 98 -6.13 -0.84 -15.24
CA GLY A 98 -4.76 -1.33 -15.33
C GLY A 98 -4.18 -1.73 -13.97
N VAL A 99 -4.40 -0.90 -12.93
CA VAL A 99 -3.97 -1.19 -11.55
C VAL A 99 -4.68 -2.43 -11.01
N GLU A 100 -6.00 -2.52 -11.17
CA GLU A 100 -6.78 -3.67 -10.68
C GLU A 100 -6.32 -4.97 -11.35
N ILE A 101 -6.13 -4.97 -12.68
CA ILE A 101 -5.60 -6.12 -13.42
C ILE A 101 -4.19 -6.46 -12.92
N GLY A 102 -3.31 -5.45 -12.78
CA GLY A 102 -1.96 -5.63 -12.26
C GLY A 102 -1.93 -6.27 -10.87
N GLN A 103 -2.78 -5.79 -9.96
CA GLN A 103 -2.92 -6.33 -8.61
C GLN A 103 -3.44 -7.77 -8.60
N LEU A 104 -4.44 -8.09 -9.43
CA LEU A 104 -4.96 -9.45 -9.55
C LEU A 104 -3.92 -10.41 -10.12
N MET A 105 -3.18 -10.01 -11.16
CA MET A 105 -2.10 -10.81 -11.74
C MET A 105 -0.98 -11.04 -10.73
N ALA A 106 -0.50 -9.98 -10.07
CA ALA A 106 0.55 -10.06 -9.07
C ALA A 106 0.13 -10.95 -7.88
N LEU A 107 -1.09 -10.77 -7.36
CA LEU A 107 -1.62 -11.61 -6.29
C LEU A 107 -1.67 -13.08 -6.74
N SER A 108 -2.16 -13.36 -7.94
CA SER A 108 -2.27 -14.71 -8.46
C SER A 108 -0.90 -15.38 -8.57
N ALA A 109 0.08 -14.69 -9.14
CA ALA A 109 1.46 -15.16 -9.22
C ALA A 109 2.06 -15.43 -7.83
N ILE A 110 1.92 -14.49 -6.89
CA ILE A 110 2.42 -14.63 -5.52
C ILE A 110 1.76 -15.83 -4.81
N LEU A 111 0.44 -16.00 -4.95
CA LEU A 111 -0.28 -17.11 -4.32
C LEU A 111 0.17 -18.47 -4.87
N ILE A 112 0.42 -18.58 -6.18
CA ILE A 112 0.95 -19.80 -6.79
C ILE A 112 2.35 -20.10 -6.24
N LEU A 113 3.25 -19.13 -6.28
CA LEU A 113 4.62 -19.28 -5.79
C LEU A 113 4.65 -19.65 -4.30
N MET A 114 3.87 -18.95 -3.48
CA MET A 114 3.74 -19.24 -2.05
C MET A 114 3.11 -20.61 -1.80
N GLY A 115 2.16 -21.03 -2.64
CA GLY A 115 1.53 -22.36 -2.53
C GLY A 115 2.54 -23.50 -2.68
N PHE A 116 3.47 -23.39 -3.63
CA PHE A 116 4.57 -24.34 -3.77
C PHE A 116 5.60 -24.19 -2.64
N TRP A 117 5.97 -22.95 -2.31
CA TRP A 117 7.03 -22.70 -1.32
C TRP A 117 6.65 -23.13 0.10
N ARG A 118 5.37 -23.05 0.46
CA ARG A 118 4.83 -23.49 1.76
C ARG A 118 5.02 -24.98 2.04
N GLN A 119 5.23 -25.79 1.01
CA GLN A 119 5.48 -27.23 1.17
C GLN A 119 6.91 -27.54 1.61
N THR A 120 7.80 -26.55 1.63
CA THR A 120 9.19 -26.73 2.04
C THR A 120 9.36 -26.59 3.56
N PRO A 121 10.20 -27.43 4.21
CA PRO A 121 10.42 -27.37 5.66
C PRO A 121 11.09 -26.05 6.11
N SER A 122 11.74 -25.33 5.20
CA SER A 122 12.39 -24.05 5.50
C SER A 122 11.44 -22.85 5.39
N PHE A 123 10.18 -23.05 4.99
CA PHE A 123 9.21 -21.97 4.76
C PHE A 123 9.09 -21.01 5.95
N TRP A 124 8.93 -21.54 7.17
CA TRP A 124 8.71 -20.72 8.36
C TRP A 124 9.89 -19.80 8.68
N ARG A 125 11.12 -20.29 8.52
CA ARG A 125 12.33 -19.49 8.74
C ARG A 125 12.43 -18.36 7.71
N HIS A 126 12.20 -18.67 6.43
CA HIS A 126 12.23 -17.66 5.37
C HIS A 126 11.08 -16.65 5.49
N ALA A 127 9.88 -17.10 5.85
CA ALA A 127 8.72 -16.23 6.05
C ALA A 127 8.97 -15.24 7.19
N TYR A 128 9.57 -15.69 8.30
CA TYR A 128 9.97 -14.78 9.38
C TYR A 128 10.99 -13.76 8.91
N THR A 129 12.10 -14.20 8.29
CA THR A 129 13.15 -13.31 7.78
C THR A 129 12.61 -12.30 6.76
N ALA A 130 11.72 -12.74 5.86
CA ALA A 130 11.10 -11.88 4.85
C ALA A 130 10.23 -10.80 5.50
N ASN A 131 9.40 -11.14 6.50
CA ASN A 131 8.60 -10.13 7.19
C ASN A 131 9.47 -9.15 7.99
N VAL A 132 10.56 -9.62 8.62
CA VAL A 132 11.52 -8.72 9.28
C VAL A 132 12.19 -7.79 8.26
N ALA A 133 12.60 -8.31 7.11
CA ALA A 133 13.20 -7.50 6.05
C ALA A 133 12.20 -6.46 5.49
N MET A 134 10.96 -6.86 5.22
CA MET A 134 9.88 -5.93 4.80
C MET A 134 9.63 -4.86 5.86
N MET A 135 9.59 -5.23 7.15
CA MET A 135 9.41 -4.30 8.25
C MET A 135 10.57 -3.29 8.31
N SER A 136 11.81 -3.75 8.23
CA SER A 136 12.99 -2.87 8.19
C SER A 136 12.94 -1.92 7.00
N ALA A 137 12.61 -2.41 5.81
CA ALA A 137 12.45 -1.58 4.62
C ALA A 137 11.33 -0.54 4.78
N GLY A 138 10.20 -0.91 5.38
CA GLY A 138 9.10 0.00 5.68
C GLY A 138 9.50 1.09 6.67
N PHE A 139 10.24 0.76 7.73
CA PHE A 139 10.79 1.73 8.67
C PHE A 139 11.81 2.66 8.02
N LEU A 140 12.70 2.13 7.18
CA LEU A 140 13.68 2.92 6.43
C LEU A 140 13.00 3.91 5.50
N LEU A 141 12.01 3.48 4.72
CA LEU A 141 11.23 4.35 3.84
C LEU A 141 10.51 5.43 4.65
N MET A 142 9.82 5.05 5.72
CA MET A 142 9.10 6.00 6.57
C MET A 142 10.06 7.02 7.18
N GLY A 143 11.19 6.58 7.73
CA GLY A 143 12.20 7.47 8.31
C GLY A 143 12.84 8.39 7.27
N TYR A 144 13.12 7.88 6.08
CA TYR A 144 13.65 8.67 4.96
C TYR A 144 12.68 9.80 4.57
N GLN A 145 11.40 9.48 4.43
CA GLN A 145 10.39 10.44 4.01
C GLN A 145 10.07 11.47 5.10
N ILE A 146 9.98 11.05 6.37
CA ILE A 146 9.82 11.97 7.50
C ILE A 146 11.03 12.91 7.61
N SER A 147 12.25 12.39 7.44
CA SER A 147 13.45 13.23 7.46
C SER A 147 13.45 14.22 6.29
N GLY A 148 13.05 13.77 5.10
CA GLY A 148 12.86 14.62 3.92
C GLY A 148 11.85 15.74 4.20
N LEU A 149 10.72 15.43 4.82
CA LEU A 149 9.71 16.42 5.21
C LEU A 149 10.31 17.51 6.12
N PHE A 150 11.06 17.15 7.15
CA PHE A 150 11.66 18.14 8.07
C PHE A 150 12.81 18.94 7.47
N LEU A 151 13.52 18.39 6.50
CA LEU A 151 14.65 19.06 5.84
C LEU A 151 14.22 19.96 4.68
N THR A 152 13.00 19.78 4.17
CA THR A 152 12.45 20.54 3.04
C THR A 152 11.31 21.49 3.42
N ALA A 153 10.77 21.37 4.64
CA ALA A 153 9.81 22.30 5.24
C ALA A 153 10.49 23.55 5.82
#